data_AF-A0A6B3ELM3-F1
#
_entry.id   AF-A0A6B3ELM3-F1
#
_cell.length_a   1.000
_cell.length_b   1.000
_cell.length_c   1.000
_cell.angle_alpha   90.00
_cell.angle_beta   90.00
_cell.angle_gamma   90.00
#
_symmetry.space_group_name_H-M   'P 1'
#
loop_
_entity.id
_entity.type
_entity.pdbx_description
1 polymer ?
#
loop_
_entity_poly.entity_id
_entity_poly.type
_entity_poly.pdbx_seq_one_letter_code
_entity_poly.pdbx_strand_id
1 'polypeptide(L)'
;TNIIVSQKFLSEHPDVVEAVLRGSVTTNKWIKDNDEAAKTAANDALKKLSGKALPAEQLDPAWKSIEILDDPLAATLQAEADHAVKAGLLMKPQLKGIYDLGPLNKVLKAEGQPAVDDAGLGVK
;
A
#
# COMPACT_ATOMS: atom_id res chain seq x y z
N THR A 1 -1.16 4.00 -1.71
CA THR A 1 -1.76 2.74 -2.23
C THR A 1 -2.26 1.94 -1.06
N ASN A 2 -3.42 1.28 -1.17
CA ASN A 2 -4.01 0.48 -0.09
C ASN A 2 -4.19 -0.98 -0.56
N ILE A 3 -4.01 -1.95 0.34
CA ILE A 3 -4.44 -3.34 0.11
C ILE A 3 -5.86 -3.45 0.65
N ILE A 4 -6.79 -3.84 -0.22
CA ILE A 4 -8.21 -3.90 0.10
C ILE A 4 -8.68 -5.35 -0.01
N VAL A 5 -9.36 -5.82 1.03
CA VAL A 5 -9.95 -7.16 1.10
C VAL A 5 -11.42 -7.06 1.48
N SER A 6 -12.25 -7.97 0.97
CA SER A 6 -13.63 -8.05 1.42
C SER A 6 -13.70 -8.53 2.88
N GLN A 7 -14.60 -7.96 3.68
CA GLN A 7 -14.78 -8.35 5.09
C GLN A 7 -15.10 -9.85 5.24
N LYS A 8 -15.93 -10.40 4.33
CA LYS A 8 -16.27 -11.82 4.30
C LYS A 8 -15.00 -12.68 4.14
N PHE A 9 -14.17 -12.35 3.15
CA PHE A 9 -12.93 -13.10 2.90
C PHE A 9 -11.94 -12.97 4.06
N LEU A 10 -11.80 -11.79 4.66
CA LEU A 10 -10.96 -11.60 5.84
C LEU A 10 -11.45 -12.47 7.02
N SER A 11 -12.76 -12.55 7.24
CA SER A 11 -13.34 -13.37 8.29
C SER A 11 -13.20 -14.87 8.04
N GLU A 12 -13.33 -15.32 6.78
CA GLU A 12 -13.29 -16.73 6.41
C GLU A 12 -11.86 -17.25 6.22
N HIS A 13 -10.94 -16.38 5.80
CA HIS A 13 -9.55 -16.72 5.42
C HIS A 13 -8.51 -15.74 5.98
N PRO A 14 -8.47 -15.51 7.31
CA PRO A 14 -7.52 -14.57 7.90
C PRO A 14 -6.06 -14.98 7.70
N ASP A 15 -5.79 -16.28 7.60
CA ASP A 15 -4.47 -16.85 7.31
C ASP A 15 -3.97 -16.48 5.91
N VAL A 16 -4.86 -16.49 4.91
CA VAL A 16 -4.54 -16.10 3.53
C VAL A 16 -4.29 -14.60 3.44
N VAL A 17 -5.09 -13.78 4.13
CA VAL A 17 -4.86 -12.33 4.18
C VAL A 17 -3.51 -12.01 4.81
N GLU A 18 -3.17 -12.66 5.93
CA GLU A 18 -1.86 -12.50 6.57
C GLU A 18 -0.72 -12.93 5.64
N ALA A 19 -0.88 -14.03 4.88
CA ALA A 19 0.12 -14.48 3.92
C ALA A 19 0.37 -13.46 2.80
N VAL A 20 -0.69 -12.83 2.27
CA VAL A 20 -0.57 -11.75 1.28
C VAL A 20 0.17 -10.54 1.87
N LEU A 21 -0.18 -10.12 3.09
CA LEU A 21 0.48 -9.01 3.78
C LEU A 21 1.95 -9.31 4.06
N ARG A 22 2.29 -10.52 4.49
CA ARG A 22 3.69 -10.95 4.68
C ARG A 22 4.47 -10.91 3.37
N GLY A 23 3.86 -11.34 2.27
CA GLY A 23 4.44 -11.23 0.93
C GLY A 23 4.71 -9.77 0.54
N SER A 24 3.77 -8.87 0.83
CA SER A 24 3.93 -7.42 0.59
C SER A 24 5.08 -6.83 1.41
N VAL A 25 5.11 -7.05 2.72
CA VAL A 25 6.17 -6.54 3.62
C VAL A 25 7.54 -7.08 3.21
N THR A 26 7.63 -8.38 2.91
CA THR A 26 8.87 -9.03 2.46
C THR A 26 9.35 -8.41 1.13
N THR A 27 8.44 -8.14 0.21
CA THR A 27 8.74 -7.54 -1.09
C THR A 27 9.18 -6.09 -0.93
N ASN A 28 8.51 -5.31 -0.09
CA ASN A 28 8.89 -3.94 0.24
C ASN A 28 10.30 -3.87 0.82
N LYS A 29 10.63 -4.78 1.76
CA LYS A 29 11.99 -4.93 2.28
C LYS A 29 12.98 -5.27 1.16
N TRP A 30 12.66 -6.23 0.30
CA TRP A 30 13.53 -6.60 -0.82
C TRP A 30 13.77 -5.43 -1.78
N ILE A 31 12.75 -4.64 -2.12
CA ILE A 31 12.88 -3.45 -2.98
C ILE A 31 13.87 -2.46 -2.37
N LYS A 32 13.74 -2.18 -1.06
CA LYS A 32 14.66 -1.28 -0.34
C LYS A 32 16.10 -1.80 -0.34
N ASP A 33 16.28 -3.11 -0.18
CA ASP A 33 17.59 -3.75 -0.15
C ASP A 33 18.19 -3.94 -1.57
N ASN A 34 17.40 -3.78 -2.64
CA ASN A 34 17.79 -4.11 -4.02
C ASN A 34 17.28 -3.08 -5.06
N ASP A 35 17.44 -1.79 -4.77
CA ASP A 35 16.82 -0.68 -5.52
C ASP A 35 16.93 -0.77 -7.06
N GLU A 36 18.15 -0.91 -7.59
CA GLU A 36 18.38 -1.00 -9.05
C GLU A 36 17.76 -2.26 -9.68
N ALA A 37 17.79 -3.39 -8.96
CA ALA A 37 17.18 -4.63 -9.42
C ALA A 37 15.65 -4.53 -9.40
N ALA A 38 15.08 -3.86 -8.38
CA ALA A 38 13.66 -3.58 -8.29
C ALA A 38 13.18 -2.65 -9.40
N LYS A 39 13.92 -1.57 -9.68
CA LYS A 39 13.66 -0.65 -10.81
C LYS A 39 13.64 -1.39 -12.14
N THR A 40 14.63 -2.25 -12.37
CA THR A 40 14.73 -3.08 -13.58
C THR A 40 13.55 -4.04 -13.69
N ALA A 41 13.25 -4.78 -12.62
CA ALA A 41 12.14 -5.73 -12.58
C ALA A 41 10.78 -5.04 -12.83
N ALA A 42 10.57 -3.85 -12.26
CA ALA A 42 9.37 -3.05 -12.46
C ALA A 42 9.21 -2.62 -13.93
N ASN A 43 10.29 -2.13 -14.57
CA ASN A 43 10.22 -1.70 -15.97
C ASN A 43 10.03 -2.89 -16.94
N ASP A 44 10.64 -4.04 -16.65
CA ASP A 44 10.42 -5.27 -17.40
C ASP A 44 8.98 -5.78 -17.27
N ALA A 45 8.40 -5.72 -16.08
CA ALA A 45 6.99 -6.05 -15.85
C ALA A 45 6.09 -5.07 -16.62
N LEU A 46 6.37 -3.77 -16.58
CA LEU A 46 5.63 -2.76 -17.32
C LEU A 46 5.69 -3.00 -18.83
N LYS A 47 6.86 -3.38 -19.38
CA LYS A 47 7.00 -3.76 -20.79
C LYS A 47 6.11 -4.94 -21.16
N LYS A 48 6.03 -5.96 -20.31
CA LYS A 48 5.16 -7.13 -20.53
C LYS A 48 3.68 -6.75 -20.50
N LEU A 49 3.28 -5.88 -19.56
CA LEU A 49 1.88 -5.50 -19.35
C LEU A 49 1.35 -4.44 -20.34
N SER A 50 2.20 -3.50 -20.75
CA SER A 50 1.83 -2.36 -21.60
C SER A 50 2.38 -2.43 -23.03
N GLY A 51 3.28 -3.39 -23.30
CA GLY A 51 3.95 -3.56 -24.59
C GLY A 51 5.23 -2.74 -24.77
N LYS A 52 5.54 -1.80 -23.87
CA LYS A 52 6.76 -0.96 -23.95
C LYS A 52 7.36 -0.69 -22.57
N ALA A 53 8.69 -0.70 -22.50
CA ALA A 53 9.42 -0.22 -21.33
C ALA A 53 9.43 1.32 -21.32
N LEU A 54 9.53 1.91 -20.14
CA LEU A 54 9.85 3.32 -20.01
C LEU A 54 11.31 3.57 -20.39
N PRO A 55 11.59 4.61 -21.19
CA PRO A 55 12.94 5.11 -21.39
C PRO A 55 13.62 5.51 -20.08
N ALA A 56 14.94 5.36 -20.00
CA ALA A 56 15.70 5.62 -18.79
C ALA A 56 15.56 7.08 -18.32
N GLU A 57 15.50 8.03 -19.25
CA GLU A 57 15.34 9.46 -18.97
C GLU A 57 14.00 9.81 -18.27
N GLN A 58 13.01 8.93 -18.32
CA GLN A 58 11.73 9.06 -17.63
C GLN A 58 11.69 8.21 -16.36
N LEU A 59 12.20 6.97 -16.45
CA LEU A 59 12.16 6.01 -15.34
C LEU A 59 13.03 6.46 -14.17
N ASP A 60 14.26 6.89 -14.42
CA ASP A 60 15.22 7.21 -13.35
C ASP A 60 14.74 8.33 -12.41
N PRO A 61 14.22 9.49 -12.89
CA PRO A 61 13.67 10.51 -11.99
C PRO A 61 12.35 10.08 -11.34
N ALA A 62 11.51 9.31 -12.05
CA ALA A 62 10.25 8.82 -11.49
C ALA A 62 10.49 7.84 -10.34
N TRP A 63 11.43 6.90 -10.50
CA TRP A 63 11.77 5.90 -9.48
C TRP A 63 12.28 6.54 -8.19
N LYS A 64 13.16 7.54 -8.30
CA LYS A 64 13.67 8.31 -7.15
C LYS A 64 12.58 9.08 -6.38
N SER A 65 11.43 9.30 -7.00
CA SER A 65 10.30 10.00 -6.38
C SER A 65 9.35 9.04 -5.64
N ILE A 66 9.64 7.73 -5.64
CA ILE A 66 8.82 6.71 -4.99
C ILE A 66 9.42 6.40 -3.62
N GLU A 67 8.57 6.46 -2.59
CA GLU A 67 8.88 5.94 -1.27
C GLU A 67 8.12 4.62 -1.05
N ILE A 68 8.85 3.58 -0.64
CA ILE A 68 8.29 2.24 -0.38
C ILE A 68 7.94 2.14 1.10
N LEU A 69 6.66 1.96 1.42
CA LEU A 69 6.15 1.95 2.77
C LEU A 69 5.30 0.71 3.03
N ASP A 70 5.35 0.23 4.27
CA ASP A 70 4.38 -0.72 4.81
C ASP A 70 3.19 0.02 5.45
N ASP A 71 3.40 1.28 5.87
CA ASP A 71 2.36 2.17 6.40
C ASP A 71 1.43 2.65 5.28
N PRO A 72 0.10 2.43 5.39
CA PRO A 72 -0.87 2.90 4.40
C PRO A 72 -1.10 4.42 4.44
N LEU A 73 -0.49 5.14 5.39
CA LEU A 73 -0.63 6.58 5.62
C LEU A 73 -2.08 6.98 5.90
N ALA A 74 -2.74 6.31 6.85
CA ALA A 74 -4.18 6.46 7.10
C ALA A 74 -4.63 7.93 7.30
N ALA A 75 -3.77 8.79 7.86
CA ALA A 75 -4.06 10.21 8.04
C ALA A 75 -4.29 10.98 6.72
N THR A 76 -3.70 10.53 5.59
CA THR A 76 -3.87 11.22 4.30
C THR A 76 -5.25 11.01 3.71
N LEU A 77 -5.93 9.90 4.05
CA LEU A 77 -7.24 9.57 3.49
C LEU A 77 -8.30 10.63 3.81
N GLN A 78 -8.27 11.21 5.02
CA GLN A 78 -9.20 12.28 5.39
C GLN A 78 -8.97 13.53 4.52
N ALA A 79 -7.70 13.91 4.31
CA ALA A 79 -7.36 15.05 3.47
C ALA A 79 -7.75 14.80 2.00
N GLU A 80 -7.52 13.59 1.49
CA GLU A 80 -7.94 13.17 0.14
C GLU A 80 -9.47 13.27 -0.03
N ALA A 81 -10.23 12.78 0.95
CA ALA A 81 -11.69 12.89 0.95
C ALA A 81 -12.17 14.34 1.02
N ASP A 82 -11.57 15.17 1.86
CA ASP A 82 -11.92 16.59 1.98
C ASP A 82 -11.64 17.35 0.67
N HIS A 83 -10.53 17.05 0.00
CA HIS A 83 -10.23 17.58 -1.34
C HIS A 83 -11.26 17.14 -2.37
N ALA A 84 -11.66 15.88 -2.39
CA ALA A 84 -12.68 15.37 -3.32
C ALA A 84 -14.06 16.02 -3.09
N VAL A 85 -14.45 16.24 -1.83
CA VAL A 85 -15.66 16.99 -1.47
C VAL A 85 -15.59 18.43 -1.95
N LYS A 86 -14.46 19.12 -1.69
CA LYS A 86 -14.24 20.49 -2.14
C LYS A 86 -14.28 20.61 -3.67
N ALA A 87 -13.77 19.61 -4.38
CA ALA A 87 -13.81 19.54 -5.84
C ALA A 87 -15.19 19.16 -6.41
N GLY A 88 -16.17 18.82 -5.56
CA GLY A 88 -17.51 18.37 -5.99
C GLY A 88 -17.54 16.95 -6.57
N LEU A 89 -16.48 16.16 -6.37
CA LEU A 89 -16.36 14.79 -6.87
C LEU A 89 -17.00 13.76 -5.92
N LEU A 90 -17.20 14.13 -4.65
CA LEU A 90 -17.69 13.23 -3.62
C LEU A 90 -18.63 13.97 -2.64
N MET A 91 -19.67 13.28 -2.16
CA MET A 91 -20.39 13.69 -0.95
C MET A 91 -19.55 13.32 0.28
N LYS A 92 -19.70 14.05 1.41
CA LYS A 92 -18.88 13.78 2.60
C LYS A 92 -18.96 12.30 3.04
N PRO A 93 -17.86 11.52 2.96
CA PRO A 93 -17.88 10.11 3.27
C PRO A 93 -17.79 9.85 4.77
N GLN A 94 -18.26 8.68 5.21
CA GLN A 94 -17.97 8.15 6.54
C GLN A 94 -16.72 7.27 6.45
N LEU A 95 -15.60 7.76 6.94
CA LEU A 95 -14.30 7.06 6.85
C LEU A 95 -13.98 6.23 8.10
N LYS A 96 -14.75 6.36 9.18
CA LYS A 96 -14.50 5.62 10.40
C LYS A 96 -14.75 4.13 10.20
N GLY A 97 -13.78 3.30 10.57
CA GLY A 97 -13.86 1.85 10.38
C GLY A 97 -13.38 1.39 9.01
N ILE A 98 -12.77 2.26 8.20
CA ILE A 98 -12.30 1.89 6.86
C ILE A 98 -10.98 1.12 6.89
N TYR A 99 -10.18 1.29 7.94
CA TYR A 99 -8.91 0.59 8.13
C TYR A 99 -9.03 -0.54 9.16
N ASP A 100 -8.69 -1.75 8.74
CA ASP A 100 -8.37 -2.84 9.66
C ASP A 100 -6.87 -3.15 9.57
N LEU A 101 -6.08 -2.51 10.44
CA LEU A 101 -4.61 -2.65 10.47
C LEU A 101 -4.15 -3.77 11.42
N GLY A 102 -5.08 -4.47 12.07
CA GLY A 102 -4.76 -5.58 12.97
C GLY A 102 -3.90 -6.66 12.29
N PRO A 103 -4.32 -7.19 11.11
CA PRO A 103 -3.54 -8.18 10.37
C PRO A 103 -2.14 -7.68 9.97
N LEU A 104 -2.01 -6.43 9.50
CA LEU A 104 -0.73 -5.85 9.12
C LEU A 104 0.20 -5.68 10.34
N ASN A 105 -0.32 -5.14 11.45
CA ASN A 105 0.46 -4.95 12.67
C ASN A 105 0.92 -6.26 13.30
N LYS A 106 0.16 -7.35 13.12
CA LYS A 106 0.60 -8.70 13.48
C LYS A 106 1.82 -9.14 12.66
N VAL A 107 1.80 -8.93 11.34
CA VAL A 107 2.93 -9.24 10.45
C VAL A 107 4.15 -8.39 10.81
N LEU A 108 3.98 -7.06 10.94
CA LEU A 108 5.07 -6.15 11.28
C LEU A 108 5.74 -6.52 12.60
N LYS A 109 4.95 -6.83 13.63
CA LYS A 109 5.47 -7.28 14.93
C LYS A 109 6.28 -8.58 14.81
N ALA A 110 5.86 -9.53 13.97
CA ALA A 110 6.60 -10.77 13.75
C ALA A 110 7.96 -10.52 13.06
N GLU A 111 8.05 -9.48 12.23
CA GLU A 111 9.28 -9.01 11.58
C GLU A 111 10.09 -8.01 12.43
N GLY A 112 9.69 -7.77 13.69
CA GLY A 112 10.36 -6.83 14.59
C GLY A 112 10.19 -5.35 14.23
N GLN A 113 9.22 -5.02 13.37
CA GLN A 113 8.90 -3.68 12.93
C GLN A 113 7.86 -3.01 13.85
N PRO A 114 7.84 -1.67 13.94
CA PRO A 114 6.81 -0.94 14.68
C PRO A 114 5.42 -1.14 14.06
N ALA A 115 4.39 -1.04 14.90
CA ALA A 115 3.01 -0.99 14.43
C ALA A 115 2.72 0.36 13.75
N VAL A 116 1.83 0.32 12.77
CA VAL A 116 1.31 1.50 12.06
C VAL A 116 -0.01 1.95 12.66
N ASP A 117 -0.29 3.24 12.53
CA ASP A 117 -1.45 3.92 13.13
C ASP A 117 -2.57 4.10 12.09
N ASP A 118 -3.83 3.92 12.52
CA ASP A 118 -5.00 4.09 11.66
C ASP A 118 -5.55 5.52 11.62
N ALA A 119 -4.88 6.47 12.27
CA ALA A 119 -5.25 7.88 12.39
C ALA A 119 -6.67 8.10 12.97
N GLY A 120 -7.17 7.17 13.79
CA GLY A 120 -8.52 7.18 14.34
C GLY A 120 -9.60 6.74 13.36
N LEU A 121 -9.21 6.22 12.19
CA LEU A 121 -10.09 5.69 11.16
C LEU A 121 -10.27 4.17 11.25
N GLY A 122 -9.67 3.53 12.26
CA GLY A 122 -9.70 2.09 12.48
C GLY A 122 -11.09 1.50 12.75
N VAL A 123 -11.22 0.19 12.50
CA VAL A 123 -12.32 -0.64 13.00
C VAL A 123 -12.37 -0.64 14.53
N LYS A 124 -13.58 -0.66 15.10
CA LYS A 124 -13.79 -0.75 16.56
C LYS A 124 -13.98 -2.19 16.99
#